data_AF-A0A1V6XXC9-F1
#
_entry.id   AF-A0A1V6XXC9-F1
#
_cell.length_a   1.000
_cell.length_b   1.000
_cell.length_c   1.000
_cell.angle_alpha   90.00
_cell.angle_beta   90.00
_cell.angle_gamma   90.00
#
_symmetry.space_group_name_H-M   'P 1'
#
loop_
_entity.id
_entity.type
_entity.pdbx_description
1 polymer ?
#
loop_
_entity_poly.entity_id
_entity_poly.type
_entity_poly.pdbx_seq_one_letter_code
_entity_poly.pdbx_strand_id
1 'polypeptide(L)'
;MDHPKNKDKRGRGQGQSRDVQVSKALSLLLRHAAEKEGLKMNAQGYASVSDVLNWRKLKSLKVTFPEILHAVDSSDKKRFALLHIPSAQPTESTTQATTTPATPPDAEHEAGSIVGEEQPATSVLESAPATSEAQQSATDQALSVKDTDPSNFLIRATQGHSIKTIDAASFLEPLSLSDESKLPDTVVHGTFHATWPAILQSGGLRCMGRNHVHFATGPSLESVLAVHADDSAQSKPKPDDSRVISGMRRDAQVLIYIDVRKALKAGVPFWRSENGVILSEGMPVAKSGAEKGEAQKFVSLDFFDVVVERKVGLGKIWEHGEVLQELPETLTKKGNPKGRR
;
A
#
# COMPACT_ATOMS: atom_id res chain seq x y z
N MET A 1 60.03 -19.68 2.92
CA MET A 1 58.70 -19.68 2.26
C MET A 1 57.75 -18.87 3.14
N ASP A 2 57.83 -17.55 2.99
CA ASP A 2 56.99 -16.59 3.70
C ASP A 2 55.57 -16.61 3.16
N HIS A 3 54.59 -16.84 4.05
CA HIS A 3 53.18 -16.71 3.74
C HIS A 3 52.75 -15.24 3.96
N PRO A 4 52.24 -14.52 2.95
CA PRO A 4 51.75 -13.16 3.16
C PRO A 4 50.38 -13.19 3.85
N LYS A 5 50.31 -12.54 5.01
CA LYS A 5 49.07 -12.27 5.76
C LYS A 5 48.15 -11.37 4.94
N ASN A 6 47.06 -11.93 4.41
CA ASN A 6 45.99 -11.15 3.81
C ASN A 6 45.25 -10.39 4.93
N LYS A 7 45.45 -9.08 5.00
CA LYS A 7 44.74 -8.20 5.92
C LYS A 7 43.31 -8.04 5.42
N ASP A 8 42.37 -8.70 6.09
CA ASP A 8 40.94 -8.41 6.01
C ASP A 8 40.69 -6.92 6.26
N LYS A 9 40.50 -6.17 5.18
CA LYS A 9 39.95 -4.81 5.23
C LYS A 9 38.49 -4.92 5.64
N ARG A 10 38.25 -4.82 6.95
CA ARG A 10 36.95 -4.55 7.56
C ARG A 10 36.24 -3.43 6.79
N GLY A 11 35.12 -3.77 6.15
CA GLY A 11 34.28 -2.85 5.40
C GLY A 11 33.70 -1.76 6.31
N ARG A 12 34.23 -0.54 6.16
CA ARG A 12 33.70 0.71 6.71
C ARG A 12 32.40 1.04 5.94
N GLY A 13 31.33 1.37 6.67
CA GLY A 13 29.94 1.40 6.20
C GLY A 13 29.69 2.07 4.83
N GLN A 14 29.10 1.31 3.91
CA GLN A 14 28.56 1.85 2.66
C GLN A 14 27.33 2.74 2.95
N GLY A 15 27.34 3.95 2.41
CA GLY A 15 26.15 4.79 2.32
C GLY A 15 25.03 4.09 1.54
N GLN A 16 23.79 4.56 1.69
CA GLN A 16 22.64 3.98 1.00
C GLN A 16 22.84 4.11 -0.52
N SER A 17 22.50 3.07 -1.29
CA SER A 17 22.60 3.10 -2.75
C SER A 17 21.73 4.22 -3.34
N ARG A 18 22.07 4.67 -4.55
CA ARG A 18 21.35 5.74 -5.25
C ARG A 18 19.85 5.43 -5.37
N ASP A 19 19.50 4.21 -5.78
CA ASP A 19 18.11 3.77 -5.92
C ASP A 19 17.33 3.83 -4.60
N VAL A 20 17.98 3.46 -3.49
CA VAL A 20 17.37 3.53 -2.16
C VAL A 20 17.11 4.98 -1.76
N GLN A 21 18.02 5.91 -2.09
CA GLN A 21 17.82 7.34 -1.81
C GLN A 21 16.65 7.91 -2.61
N VAL A 22 16.59 7.62 -3.92
CA VAL A 22 15.50 8.06 -4.80
C VAL A 22 14.16 7.48 -4.33
N SER A 23 14.10 6.16 -4.09
CA SER A 23 12.90 5.48 -3.61
C SER A 23 12.40 6.04 -2.28
N LYS A 24 13.28 6.39 -1.35
CA LYS A 24 12.89 7.01 -0.07
C LYS A 24 12.38 8.44 -0.25
N ALA A 25 13.00 9.23 -1.12
CA ALA A 25 12.54 10.57 -1.42
C ALA A 25 11.15 10.55 -2.06
N LEU A 26 10.93 9.69 -3.07
CA LEU A 26 9.63 9.48 -3.70
C LEU A 26 8.59 8.97 -2.70
N SER A 27 8.94 7.98 -1.87
CA SER A 27 8.01 7.45 -0.84
C SER A 27 7.63 8.50 0.19
N LEU A 28 8.56 9.39 0.58
CA LEU A 28 8.27 10.49 1.50
C LEU A 28 7.27 11.47 0.87
N LEU A 29 7.53 11.90 -0.37
CA LEU A 29 6.69 12.85 -1.07
C LEU A 29 5.28 12.28 -1.32
N LEU A 30 5.22 11.17 -2.05
CA LEU A 30 3.97 10.59 -2.56
C LEU A 30 3.09 9.98 -1.47
N ARG A 31 3.63 9.61 -0.30
CA ARG A 31 2.82 9.01 0.78
C ARG A 31 2.46 9.96 1.90
N HIS A 32 3.27 11.01 2.12
CA HIS A 32 3.21 11.78 3.35
C HIS A 32 3.29 13.29 3.16
N ALA A 33 4.14 13.77 2.26
CA ALA A 33 4.52 15.18 2.23
C ALA A 33 3.87 15.99 1.11
N ALA A 34 3.16 15.38 0.15
CA ALA A 34 2.64 16.08 -1.02
C ALA A 34 1.84 17.34 -0.70
N GLU A 35 0.83 17.26 0.19
CA GLU A 35 0.02 18.41 0.60
C GLU A 35 0.87 19.52 1.24
N LYS A 36 1.82 19.13 2.11
CA LYS A 36 2.74 20.06 2.79
C LYS A 36 3.70 20.76 1.80
N GLU A 37 4.13 20.04 0.78
CA GLU A 37 5.09 20.51 -0.22
C GLU A 37 4.39 21.17 -1.43
N GLY A 38 3.06 21.32 -1.39
CA GLY A 38 2.26 21.94 -2.44
C GLY A 38 2.14 21.12 -3.73
N LEU A 39 2.46 19.83 -3.68
CA LEU A 39 2.31 18.92 -4.82
C LEU A 39 0.83 18.54 -4.98
N LYS A 40 0.27 18.83 -6.14
CA LYS A 40 -1.11 18.45 -6.47
C LYS A 40 -1.18 16.95 -6.75
N MET A 41 -2.18 16.30 -6.17
CA MET A 41 -2.49 14.89 -6.38
C MET A 41 -3.99 14.74 -6.67
N ASN A 42 -4.35 13.77 -7.50
CA ASN A 42 -5.76 13.37 -7.66
C ASN A 42 -6.21 12.43 -6.52
N ALA A 43 -7.49 12.05 -6.51
CA ALA A 43 -8.07 11.16 -5.47
C ALA A 43 -7.39 9.77 -5.40
N GLN A 44 -6.82 9.30 -6.50
CA GLN A 44 -6.07 8.05 -6.56
C GLN A 44 -4.59 8.19 -6.16
N GLY A 45 -4.15 9.41 -5.89
CA GLY A 45 -2.79 9.73 -5.49
C GLY A 45 -1.78 9.88 -6.64
N TYR A 46 -2.23 10.08 -7.89
CA TYR A 46 -1.33 10.42 -9.00
C TYR A 46 -0.93 11.89 -8.97
N ALA A 47 0.35 12.15 -9.18
CA ALA A 47 0.95 13.48 -9.33
C ALA A 47 1.77 13.56 -10.62
N SER A 48 1.92 14.76 -11.19
CA SER A 48 2.79 14.98 -12.36
C SER A 48 4.25 14.63 -12.05
N VAL A 49 4.89 13.85 -12.91
CA VAL A 49 6.32 13.52 -12.77
C VAL A 49 7.18 14.77 -12.90
N SER A 50 6.79 15.72 -13.75
CA SER A 50 7.45 17.03 -13.87
C SER A 50 7.43 17.81 -12.55
N ASP A 51 6.28 17.88 -11.87
CA ASP A 51 6.17 18.54 -10.56
C ASP A 51 6.97 17.81 -9.47
N VAL A 52 6.96 16.47 -9.49
CA VAL A 52 7.75 15.63 -8.59
C VAL A 52 9.25 15.91 -8.76
N LEU A 53 9.76 15.95 -9.99
CA LEU A 53 11.16 16.30 -10.27
C LEU A 53 11.50 17.73 -9.83
N ASN A 54 10.52 18.63 -9.85
CA ASN A 54 10.68 20.01 -9.41
C ASN A 54 10.71 20.21 -7.89
N TRP A 55 10.38 19.18 -7.11
CA TRP A 55 10.45 19.23 -5.65
C TRP A 55 11.89 19.41 -5.13
N ARG A 56 12.07 20.33 -4.17
CA ARG A 56 13.37 20.77 -3.65
C ARG A 56 14.32 19.62 -3.29
N LYS A 57 13.81 18.55 -2.67
CA LYS A 57 14.65 17.42 -2.25
C LYS A 57 15.13 16.57 -3.43
N LEU A 58 14.28 16.31 -4.42
CA LEU A 58 14.68 15.59 -5.64
C LEU A 58 15.61 16.44 -6.52
N LYS A 59 15.37 17.76 -6.61
CA LYS A 59 16.31 18.71 -7.22
C LYS A 59 17.68 18.69 -6.54
N SER A 60 17.72 18.72 -5.21
CA SER A 60 18.98 18.65 -4.45
C SER A 60 19.72 17.33 -4.67
N LEU A 61 18.98 16.24 -4.88
CA LEU A 61 19.55 14.95 -5.23
C LEU A 61 19.90 14.83 -6.73
N LYS A 62 19.55 15.82 -7.56
CA LYS A 62 19.69 15.78 -9.03
C LYS A 62 19.06 14.53 -9.63
N VAL A 63 17.87 14.17 -9.17
CA VAL A 63 17.14 13.01 -9.72
C VAL A 63 16.65 13.34 -11.12
N THR A 64 16.80 12.39 -12.02
CA THR A 64 16.41 12.50 -13.43
C THR A 64 15.16 11.68 -13.72
N PHE A 65 14.49 11.96 -14.85
CA PHE A 65 13.33 11.18 -15.28
C PHE A 65 13.65 9.68 -15.49
N PRO A 66 14.77 9.28 -16.14
CA PRO A 66 15.16 7.87 -16.22
C PRO A 66 15.35 7.19 -14.85
N GLU A 67 15.81 7.92 -13.83
CA GLU A 67 15.91 7.36 -12.47
C GLU A 67 14.54 7.14 -11.82
N ILE A 68 13.52 7.95 -12.16
CA ILE A 68 12.14 7.70 -11.74
C ILE A 68 11.59 6.45 -12.43
N LEU A 69 11.77 6.32 -13.75
CA LEU A 69 11.37 5.11 -14.48
C LEU A 69 12.04 3.86 -13.91
N HIS A 70 13.35 3.93 -13.67
CA HIS A 70 14.09 2.85 -13.01
C HIS A 70 13.54 2.56 -11.61
N ALA A 71 13.20 3.57 -10.80
CA ALA A 71 12.64 3.36 -9.48
C ALA A 71 11.24 2.71 -9.48
N VAL A 72 10.46 2.88 -10.55
CA VAL A 72 9.18 2.18 -10.77
C VAL A 72 9.44 0.73 -11.17
N ASP A 73 10.30 0.51 -12.17
CA ASP A 73 10.59 -0.80 -12.74
C ASP A 73 11.32 -1.74 -11.77
N SER A 74 12.46 -1.27 -11.24
CA SER A 74 13.41 -2.05 -10.41
C SER A 74 12.97 -2.22 -8.95
N SER A 75 11.83 -1.67 -8.54
CA SER A 75 11.44 -1.72 -7.13
C SER A 75 11.10 -3.15 -6.72
N ASP A 76 11.91 -3.77 -5.85
CA ASP A 76 11.64 -5.09 -5.24
C ASP A 76 10.23 -5.23 -4.64
N LYS A 77 9.59 -4.09 -4.33
CA LYS A 77 8.27 -4.03 -3.69
C LYS A 77 7.21 -3.37 -4.57
N LYS A 78 7.49 -3.11 -5.86
CA LYS A 78 6.62 -2.37 -6.80
C LYS A 78 5.91 -1.19 -6.10
N ARG A 79 6.73 -0.28 -5.55
CA ARG A 79 6.28 0.76 -4.60
C ARG A 79 5.50 1.90 -5.28
N PHE A 80 5.67 2.03 -6.58
CA PHE A 80 5.17 3.12 -7.38
C PHE A 80 4.47 2.55 -8.62
N ALA A 81 3.46 3.28 -9.09
CA ALA A 81 2.79 3.03 -10.35
C ALA A 81 2.94 4.27 -11.24
N LEU A 82 2.92 4.06 -12.54
CA LEU A 82 3.17 5.09 -13.55
C LEU A 82 2.03 5.09 -14.56
N LEU A 83 1.61 6.27 -15.02
CA LEU A 83 0.71 6.43 -16.15
C LEU A 83 1.37 7.33 -17.18
N HIS A 84 1.22 7.00 -18.45
CA HIS A 84 1.58 7.86 -19.58
C HIS A 84 0.31 8.51 -20.11
N ILE A 85 0.30 9.84 -20.15
CA ILE A 85 -0.79 10.67 -20.68
C ILE A 85 -0.13 11.63 -21.67
N PRO A 86 -0.12 11.29 -22.97
CA PRO A 86 0.43 12.17 -23.98
C PRO A 86 -0.31 13.51 -23.97
N SER A 87 0.42 14.62 -23.85
CA SER A 87 -0.18 15.93 -24.03
C SER A 87 -0.62 16.10 -25.49
N ALA A 88 -1.93 16.03 -25.72
CA ALA A 88 -2.73 16.23 -26.95
C ALA A 88 -3.12 15.00 -27.81
N GLN A 89 -4.38 14.56 -27.66
CA GLN A 89 -5.31 14.42 -28.80
C GLN A 89 -6.70 15.01 -28.42
N PRO A 90 -7.26 15.93 -29.23
CA PRO A 90 -8.70 16.16 -29.29
C PRO A 90 -9.35 14.95 -29.97
N THR A 91 -10.33 14.32 -29.34
CA THR A 91 -11.14 13.26 -29.92
C THR A 91 -12.03 13.82 -31.04
N GLU A 92 -11.58 13.78 -32.29
CA GLU A 92 -12.48 13.93 -33.44
C GLU A 92 -13.29 12.64 -33.62
N SER A 93 -14.53 12.63 -33.13
CA SER A 93 -15.51 11.60 -33.46
C SER A 93 -16.17 11.96 -34.80
N THR A 94 -15.81 11.23 -35.85
CA THR A 94 -16.57 11.19 -37.09
C THR A 94 -17.92 10.51 -36.82
N THR A 95 -19.03 11.22 -37.03
CA THR A 95 -20.32 10.56 -37.26
C THR A 95 -21.00 11.24 -38.43
N GLN A 96 -21.18 10.42 -39.48
CA GLN A 96 -21.87 10.76 -40.72
C GLN A 96 -23.35 11.05 -40.45
N ALA A 97 -23.84 12.18 -40.96
CA ALA A 97 -25.27 12.46 -41.02
C ALA A 97 -25.86 11.81 -42.28
N THR A 98 -26.75 10.84 -42.11
CA THR A 98 -27.68 10.41 -43.16
C THR A 98 -29.03 11.05 -42.87
N THR A 99 -29.47 11.92 -43.77
CA THR A 99 -30.74 12.64 -43.72
C THR A 99 -31.87 11.79 -44.29
N THR A 100 -33.01 11.69 -43.62
CA THR A 100 -34.32 11.55 -44.27
C THR A 100 -35.42 12.17 -43.39
N PRO A 101 -36.40 12.92 -43.95
CA PRO A 101 -37.32 13.76 -43.19
C PRO A 101 -38.73 13.17 -43.04
N ALA A 102 -39.41 13.47 -41.93
CA ALA A 102 -40.87 13.35 -41.83
C ALA A 102 -41.46 14.37 -40.83
N THR A 103 -42.41 15.17 -41.31
CA THR A 103 -43.23 16.18 -40.61
C THR A 103 -44.54 15.51 -40.06
N PRO A 104 -45.43 16.20 -39.32
CA PRO A 104 -45.75 15.94 -37.91
C PRO A 104 -47.22 15.49 -37.68
N PRO A 105 -47.71 15.44 -36.42
CA PRO A 105 -48.60 16.54 -35.99
C PRO A 105 -48.50 16.96 -34.49
N ASP A 106 -48.78 18.26 -34.29
CA ASP A 106 -49.42 19.02 -33.19
C ASP A 106 -49.68 18.32 -31.83
N ALA A 107 -49.08 18.80 -30.73
CA ALA A 107 -49.60 19.81 -29.74
C ALA A 107 -49.82 19.07 -28.38
N GLU A 108 -49.48 19.52 -27.18
CA GLU A 108 -49.37 20.84 -26.54
C GLU A 108 -48.37 20.81 -25.35
N HIS A 109 -48.04 22.02 -24.86
CA HIS A 109 -47.47 22.43 -23.55
C HIS A 109 -45.96 22.75 -23.42
N GLU A 110 -45.64 23.98 -23.87
CA GLU A 110 -44.85 25.05 -23.21
C GLU A 110 -43.79 24.63 -22.16
N ALA A 111 -42.53 24.65 -22.60
CA ALA A 111 -41.34 24.78 -21.76
C ALA A 111 -40.71 26.16 -22.00
N GLY A 112 -40.34 26.81 -20.89
CA GLY A 112 -39.74 28.14 -20.85
C GLY A 112 -38.30 28.21 -21.36
N SER A 113 -38.00 29.43 -21.81
CA SER A 113 -36.74 30.06 -22.20
C SER A 113 -35.43 29.49 -21.63
N ILE A 114 -34.48 29.34 -22.56
CA ILE A 114 -33.09 28.92 -22.39
C ILE A 114 -32.22 30.14 -22.07
N VAL A 115 -31.49 30.09 -20.96
CA VAL A 115 -30.24 30.82 -20.68
C VAL A 115 -29.44 29.80 -19.84
N GLY A 116 -28.37 29.17 -20.31
CA GLY A 116 -27.13 29.81 -20.74
C GLY A 116 -26.23 30.02 -19.51
N GLU A 117 -25.86 28.96 -18.80
CA GLU A 117 -24.82 29.04 -17.77
C GLU A 117 -23.78 27.91 -17.94
N GLU A 118 -22.53 28.37 -17.98
CA GLU A 118 -21.30 27.64 -18.22
C GLU A 118 -20.98 26.66 -17.08
N GLN A 119 -20.58 25.43 -17.43
CA GLN A 119 -20.09 24.46 -16.46
C GLN A 119 -18.61 24.14 -16.77
N PRO A 120 -17.67 24.31 -15.82
CA PRO A 120 -16.25 24.37 -16.12
C PRO A 120 -15.56 22.99 -16.14
N ALA A 121 -14.60 22.88 -17.06
CA ALA A 121 -13.43 22.00 -17.12
C ALA A 121 -13.27 20.93 -16.00
N THR A 122 -13.76 19.71 -16.24
CA THR A 122 -13.51 18.54 -15.37
C THR A 122 -13.34 17.19 -16.11
N SER A 123 -13.20 17.15 -17.44
CA SER A 123 -13.33 15.89 -18.20
C SER A 123 -12.01 15.22 -18.66
N VAL A 124 -10.92 15.28 -17.90
CA VAL A 124 -9.66 14.53 -18.23
C VAL A 124 -9.22 13.54 -17.15
N LEU A 125 -10.09 13.22 -16.20
CA LEU A 125 -9.82 12.27 -15.10
C LEU A 125 -10.75 11.04 -15.08
N GLU A 126 -11.54 10.82 -16.13
CA GLU A 126 -12.38 9.62 -16.23
C GLU A 126 -11.59 8.45 -16.84
N SER A 127 -11.67 7.31 -16.16
CA SER A 127 -11.11 5.98 -16.48
C SER A 127 -9.65 5.71 -16.12
N ALA A 128 -9.20 6.12 -14.94
CA ALA A 128 -8.05 5.43 -14.36
C ALA A 128 -8.43 3.99 -13.94
N PRO A 129 -7.59 2.99 -14.24
CA PRO A 129 -7.91 1.59 -14.04
C PRO A 129 -8.21 1.26 -12.57
N ALA A 130 -9.36 0.64 -12.32
CA ALA A 130 -9.82 0.30 -10.96
C ALA A 130 -9.31 -1.07 -10.47
N THR A 131 -8.94 -1.98 -11.38
CA THR A 131 -8.43 -3.31 -11.02
C THR A 131 -6.90 -3.30 -10.94
N SER A 132 -6.33 -4.14 -10.08
CA SER A 132 -4.87 -4.27 -9.95
C SER A 132 -4.20 -4.69 -11.25
N GLU A 133 -4.83 -5.56 -12.04
CA GLU A 133 -4.31 -5.99 -13.35
C GLU A 133 -4.26 -4.85 -14.36
N ALA A 134 -5.32 -4.04 -14.45
CA ALA A 134 -5.35 -2.91 -15.37
C ALA A 134 -4.38 -1.80 -14.95
N GLN A 135 -4.15 -1.61 -13.64
CA GLN A 135 -3.13 -0.68 -13.12
C GLN A 135 -1.71 -1.14 -13.45
N GLN A 136 -1.42 -2.43 -13.27
CA GLN A 136 -0.12 -3.00 -13.63
C GLN A 136 0.12 -2.90 -15.13
N SER A 137 -0.88 -3.24 -15.95
CA SER A 137 -0.80 -3.11 -17.41
C SER A 137 -0.56 -1.67 -17.85
N ALA A 138 -1.21 -0.69 -17.21
CA ALA A 138 -0.98 0.72 -17.51
C ALA A 138 0.44 1.18 -17.11
N THR A 139 0.96 0.68 -15.98
CA THR A 139 2.36 0.93 -15.58
C THR A 139 3.34 0.32 -16.58
N ASP A 140 3.12 -0.93 -17.01
CA ASP A 140 3.99 -1.61 -17.97
C ASP A 140 3.95 -0.91 -19.33
N GLN A 141 2.76 -0.48 -19.77
CA GLN A 141 2.59 0.33 -20.96
C GLN A 141 3.37 1.64 -20.85
N ALA A 142 3.22 2.38 -19.74
CA ALA A 142 3.93 3.63 -19.52
C ALA A 142 5.45 3.46 -19.51
N LEU A 143 5.97 2.37 -18.94
CA LEU A 143 7.40 2.05 -18.96
C LEU A 143 7.92 1.67 -20.36
N SER A 144 7.05 1.18 -21.25
CA SER A 144 7.42 0.75 -22.61
C SER A 144 7.44 1.89 -23.64
N VAL A 145 6.78 3.02 -23.34
CA VAL A 145 6.70 4.17 -24.25
C VAL A 145 8.05 4.90 -24.32
N LYS A 146 8.42 5.37 -25.52
CA LYS A 146 9.69 6.08 -25.78
C LYS A 146 9.63 7.60 -25.55
N ASP A 147 8.62 8.05 -24.83
CA ASP A 147 8.43 9.47 -24.49
C ASP A 147 9.38 9.85 -23.35
N THR A 148 10.11 10.93 -23.55
CA THR A 148 11.13 11.43 -22.62
C THR A 148 10.70 12.70 -21.90
N ASP A 149 9.50 13.23 -22.18
CA ASP A 149 8.96 14.40 -21.49
C ASP A 149 8.26 13.97 -20.19
N PRO A 150 8.81 14.31 -19.00
CA PRO A 150 8.19 13.96 -17.72
C PRO A 150 6.82 14.63 -17.50
N SER A 151 6.44 15.62 -18.31
CA SER A 151 5.13 16.26 -18.23
C SER A 151 4.00 15.36 -18.73
N ASN A 152 4.33 14.37 -19.56
CA ASN A 152 3.40 13.37 -20.09
C ASN A 152 3.23 12.16 -19.16
N PHE A 153 3.73 12.23 -17.93
CA PHE A 153 3.67 11.11 -16.99
C PHE A 153 3.11 11.52 -15.64
N LEU A 154 2.33 10.61 -15.06
CA LEU A 154 1.88 10.69 -13.68
C LEU A 154 2.47 9.54 -12.87
N ILE A 155 2.80 9.81 -11.60
CA ILE A 155 3.31 8.81 -10.65
C ILE A 155 2.51 8.84 -9.36
N ARG A 156 2.31 7.65 -8.77
CA ARG A 156 1.75 7.49 -7.42
C ARG A 156 2.51 6.45 -6.62
N ALA A 157 2.29 6.40 -5.30
CA ALA A 157 2.65 5.22 -4.52
C ALA A 157 1.53 4.18 -4.58
N THR A 158 1.87 2.89 -4.62
CA THR A 158 0.87 1.80 -4.68
C THR A 158 0.15 1.55 -3.36
N GLN A 159 0.76 1.97 -2.25
CA GLN A 159 0.18 1.88 -0.90
C GLN A 159 0.89 2.79 0.10
N GLY A 160 0.33 2.87 1.31
CA GLY A 160 1.04 3.38 2.49
C GLY A 160 0.89 4.89 2.72
N HIS A 161 -0.12 5.48 2.09
CA HIS A 161 -0.48 6.88 2.24
C HIS A 161 -0.89 7.22 3.68
N SER A 162 -0.55 8.43 4.11
CA SER A 162 -1.12 9.14 5.25
C SER A 162 -1.87 10.41 4.84
N ILE A 163 -1.89 10.71 3.55
CA ILE A 163 -2.57 11.86 2.94
C ILE A 163 -4.07 11.56 2.95
N LYS A 164 -4.87 12.42 3.59
CA LYS A 164 -6.30 12.16 3.86
C LYS A 164 -7.20 12.36 2.66
N THR A 165 -6.75 13.15 1.70
CA THR A 165 -7.45 13.40 0.42
C THR A 165 -7.38 12.22 -0.56
N ILE A 166 -6.58 11.18 -0.27
CA ILE A 166 -6.47 9.98 -1.10
C ILE A 166 -7.55 8.97 -0.70
N ASP A 167 -8.40 8.61 -1.66
CA ASP A 167 -9.49 7.65 -1.48
C ASP A 167 -9.03 6.23 -1.84
N ALA A 168 -9.03 5.36 -0.83
CA ALA A 168 -8.69 3.95 -0.95
C ALA A 168 -9.53 3.20 -1.99
N ALA A 169 -10.85 3.48 -2.03
CA ALA A 169 -11.79 2.79 -2.89
C ALA A 169 -11.56 3.12 -4.37
N SER A 170 -10.92 4.26 -4.67
CA SER A 170 -10.68 4.70 -6.03
C SER A 170 -9.58 3.91 -6.76
N PHE A 171 -8.77 3.11 -6.06
CA PHE A 171 -7.65 2.39 -6.69
C PHE A 171 -7.22 1.06 -6.04
N LEU A 172 -7.79 0.66 -4.92
CA LEU A 172 -7.49 -0.64 -4.31
C LEU A 172 -8.56 -1.66 -4.69
N GLU A 173 -8.16 -2.91 -4.91
CA GLU A 173 -9.11 -4.00 -5.22
C GLU A 173 -9.81 -4.43 -3.93
N PRO A 174 -11.15 -4.33 -3.81
CA PRO A 174 -11.86 -4.78 -2.63
C PRO A 174 -11.84 -6.31 -2.52
N LEU A 175 -11.61 -6.82 -1.31
CA LEU A 175 -11.78 -8.24 -1.01
C LEU A 175 -13.21 -8.52 -0.58
N SER A 176 -13.80 -9.59 -1.10
CA SER A 176 -15.20 -9.96 -0.85
C SER A 176 -15.35 -11.47 -0.68
N LEU A 177 -16.34 -11.87 0.11
CA LEU A 177 -16.74 -13.27 0.24
C LEU A 177 -17.46 -13.80 -1.02
N SER A 178 -17.91 -12.93 -1.93
CA SER A 178 -18.54 -13.34 -3.19
C SER A 178 -17.55 -13.97 -4.18
N ASP A 179 -16.25 -13.69 -4.02
CA ASP A 179 -15.17 -14.24 -4.84
C ASP A 179 -14.05 -14.76 -3.95
N GLU A 180 -14.27 -15.95 -3.38
CA GLU A 180 -13.31 -16.58 -2.47
C GLU A 180 -11.96 -16.89 -3.13
N SER A 181 -11.92 -17.05 -4.45
CA SER A 181 -10.68 -17.36 -5.18
C SER A 181 -9.64 -16.25 -5.08
N LYS A 182 -10.09 -15.02 -4.82
CA LYS A 182 -9.23 -13.86 -4.63
C LYS A 182 -8.78 -13.67 -3.19
N LEU A 183 -9.38 -14.36 -2.21
CA LEU A 183 -9.01 -14.19 -0.82
C LEU A 183 -7.64 -14.81 -0.54
N PRO A 184 -6.74 -14.10 0.16
CA PRO A 184 -5.45 -14.68 0.53
C PRO A 184 -5.63 -15.73 1.65
N ASP A 185 -4.91 -16.84 1.55
CA ASP A 185 -4.89 -17.89 2.58
C ASP A 185 -4.29 -17.41 3.91
N THR A 186 -3.44 -16.39 3.86
CA THR A 186 -2.80 -15.80 5.03
C THR A 186 -2.91 -14.29 5.00
N VAL A 187 -3.35 -13.71 6.10
CA VAL A 187 -3.31 -12.26 6.36
C VAL A 187 -2.62 -12.07 7.70
N VAL A 188 -1.39 -11.54 7.67
CA VAL A 188 -0.55 -11.45 8.87
C VAL A 188 0.02 -10.04 9.06
N HIS A 189 -0.07 -9.55 10.29
CA HIS A 189 0.53 -8.30 10.71
C HIS A 189 1.76 -8.56 11.58
N GLY A 190 2.92 -8.06 11.15
CA GLY A 190 4.15 -8.10 11.94
C GLY A 190 4.30 -6.88 12.83
N THR A 191 4.51 -7.11 14.12
CA THR A 191 4.78 -6.08 15.12
C THR A 191 5.95 -6.47 16.03
N PHE A 192 6.20 -5.67 17.07
CA PHE A 192 7.32 -5.84 18.00
C PHE A 192 6.83 -6.15 19.41
N HIS A 193 7.70 -6.76 20.22
CA HIS A 193 7.39 -7.13 21.61
C HIS A 193 6.85 -5.94 22.41
N ALA A 194 7.50 -4.77 22.32
CA ALA A 194 7.07 -3.58 23.06
C ALA A 194 5.76 -2.96 22.55
N THR A 195 5.29 -3.34 21.36
CA THR A 195 4.06 -2.81 20.77
C THR A 195 2.84 -3.70 21.05
N TRP A 196 3.06 -5.00 21.29
CA TRP A 196 1.99 -5.98 21.54
C TRP A 196 1.05 -5.60 22.71
N PRO A 197 1.54 -5.20 23.91
CA PRO A 197 0.65 -4.85 25.01
C PRO A 197 -0.30 -3.69 24.69
N ALA A 198 0.17 -2.69 23.92
CA ALA A 198 -0.66 -1.56 23.51
C ALA A 198 -1.74 -1.96 22.49
N ILE A 199 -1.46 -2.95 21.63
CA ILE A 199 -2.45 -3.49 20.68
C ILE A 199 -3.59 -4.16 21.45
N LEU A 200 -3.26 -5.04 22.40
CA LEU A 200 -4.22 -5.69 23.29
C LEU A 200 -5.04 -4.66 24.07
N GLN A 201 -4.38 -3.73 24.74
CA GLN A 201 -5.05 -2.70 25.56
C GLN A 201 -5.99 -1.82 24.72
N SER A 202 -5.63 -1.55 23.47
CA SER A 202 -6.45 -0.74 22.57
C SER A 202 -7.62 -1.49 21.93
N GLY A 203 -7.68 -2.82 22.09
CA GLY A 203 -8.73 -3.67 21.51
C GLY A 203 -8.51 -4.05 20.05
N GLY A 204 -7.31 -3.86 19.49
CA GLY A 204 -7.01 -4.29 18.12
C GLY A 204 -5.94 -3.47 17.40
N LEU A 205 -5.82 -3.69 16.08
CA LEU A 205 -4.87 -2.95 15.23
C LEU A 205 -5.46 -1.62 14.76
N ARG A 206 -4.63 -0.58 14.74
CA ARG A 206 -4.98 0.78 14.26
C ARG A 206 -4.11 1.17 13.07
N CYS A 207 -4.66 1.99 12.18
CA CYS A 207 -3.90 2.56 11.06
C CYS A 207 -2.77 3.51 11.52
N MET A 208 -2.85 3.98 12.78
CA MET A 208 -1.93 4.98 13.36
C MET A 208 -1.87 6.23 12.48
N GLY A 209 -0.67 6.64 12.03
CA GLY A 209 -0.52 7.78 11.13
C GLY A 209 -0.83 7.49 9.66
N ARG A 210 -1.15 6.25 9.28
CA ARG A 210 -1.50 5.87 7.90
C ARG A 210 -3.01 5.82 7.71
N ASN A 211 -3.47 5.70 6.47
CA ASN A 211 -4.89 5.50 6.16
C ASN A 211 -5.34 4.06 6.46
N HIS A 212 -4.44 3.08 6.35
CA HIS A 212 -4.75 1.66 6.54
C HIS A 212 -3.74 0.96 7.45
N VAL A 213 -4.19 -0.10 8.13
CA VAL A 213 -3.36 -1.17 8.65
C VAL A 213 -2.83 -1.99 7.47
N HIS A 214 -1.55 -2.36 7.52
CA HIS A 214 -0.88 -3.16 6.49
C HIS A 214 -0.72 -4.59 6.96
N PHE A 215 -1.08 -5.54 6.09
CA PHE A 215 -0.92 -6.96 6.29
C PHE A 215 -0.12 -7.56 5.13
N ALA A 216 0.71 -8.54 5.46
CA ALA A 216 1.38 -9.38 4.49
C ALA A 216 0.55 -10.64 4.21
N THR A 217 0.83 -11.28 3.07
CA THR A 217 0.22 -12.57 2.68
C THR A 217 1.06 -13.78 3.06
N GLY A 218 1.98 -13.60 4.00
CA GLY A 218 2.91 -14.62 4.47
C GLY A 218 3.84 -14.04 5.54
N PRO A 219 4.63 -14.85 6.25
CA PRO A 219 4.73 -16.32 6.14
C PRO A 219 3.46 -17.02 6.66
N SER A 220 3.27 -18.30 6.34
CA SER A 220 2.16 -19.08 6.89
C SER A 220 2.40 -19.42 8.36
N LEU A 221 1.32 -19.68 9.10
CA LEU A 221 1.42 -20.08 10.51
C LEU A 221 2.26 -21.35 10.67
N GLU A 222 2.02 -22.35 9.82
CA GLU A 222 2.76 -23.61 9.80
C GLU A 222 4.26 -23.40 9.59
N SER A 223 4.66 -22.60 8.59
CA SER A 223 6.07 -22.37 8.31
C SER A 223 6.78 -21.66 9.46
N VAL A 224 6.07 -20.78 10.19
CA VAL A 224 6.64 -20.10 11.36
C VAL A 224 6.80 -21.06 12.53
N LEU A 225 5.80 -21.90 12.81
CA LEU A 225 5.85 -22.84 13.93
C LEU A 225 6.86 -23.98 13.68
N ALA A 226 7.01 -24.45 12.43
CA ALA A 226 7.96 -25.49 12.07
C ALA A 226 9.42 -25.09 12.35
N VAL A 227 9.78 -23.81 12.14
CA VAL A 227 11.13 -23.30 12.44
C VAL A 227 11.46 -23.36 13.94
N HIS A 228 10.45 -23.35 14.82
CA HIS A 228 10.64 -23.43 16.27
C HIS A 228 10.62 -24.87 16.82
N ALA A 229 10.18 -25.85 16.04
CA ALA A 229 10.18 -27.25 16.46
C ALA A 229 11.56 -27.92 16.30
N ASP A 230 12.42 -27.39 15.42
CA ASP A 230 13.65 -28.06 14.99
C ASP A 230 14.95 -27.50 15.62
N ASP A 231 14.87 -26.86 16.79
CA ASP A 231 16.04 -26.37 17.54
C ASP A 231 16.90 -27.52 18.15
N SER A 232 16.57 -28.78 17.82
CA SER A 232 17.36 -29.98 18.12
C SER A 232 18.04 -30.63 16.91
N ALA A 233 17.89 -30.13 15.68
CA ALA A 233 18.60 -30.69 14.54
C ALA A 233 18.99 -29.61 13.52
N GLN A 234 20.24 -29.66 13.08
CA GLN A 234 20.80 -28.84 12.01
C GLN A 234 20.10 -29.12 10.66
N SER A 235 18.88 -28.64 10.48
CA SER A 235 18.25 -28.54 9.17
C SER A 235 18.35 -27.07 8.73
N LYS A 236 19.27 -26.80 7.78
CA LYS A 236 19.29 -25.49 7.10
C LYS A 236 17.90 -25.26 6.50
N PRO A 237 17.26 -24.09 6.69
CA PRO A 237 16.02 -23.78 6.01
C PRO A 237 16.24 -23.95 4.50
N LYS A 238 15.32 -24.66 3.83
CA LYS A 238 15.36 -24.78 2.37
C LYS A 238 15.36 -23.35 1.77
N PRO A 239 16.13 -23.10 0.69
CA PRO A 239 16.34 -21.74 0.17
C PRO A 239 15.06 -21.00 -0.25
N ASP A 240 13.96 -21.72 -0.48
CA ASP A 240 12.73 -21.20 -1.09
C ASP A 240 11.80 -20.45 -0.11
N ASP A 241 11.92 -20.68 1.21
CA ASP A 241 11.13 -19.97 2.23
C ASP A 241 11.69 -18.58 2.59
N SER A 242 12.81 -18.20 1.96
CA SER A 242 13.35 -16.84 2.02
C SER A 242 12.62 -15.87 1.08
N ARG A 243 11.40 -16.24 0.62
CA ARG A 243 10.53 -15.39 -0.19
C ARG A 243 10.41 -14.02 0.47
N VAL A 244 10.72 -12.97 -0.28
CA VAL A 244 10.58 -11.59 0.18
C VAL A 244 9.10 -11.37 0.49
N ILE A 245 8.75 -11.44 1.78
CA ILE A 245 7.39 -11.18 2.26
C ILE A 245 7.08 -9.71 2.00
N SER A 246 6.28 -9.45 0.97
CA SER A 246 5.77 -8.11 0.70
C SER A 246 4.92 -7.66 1.90
N GLY A 247 5.02 -6.38 2.27
CA GLY A 247 4.22 -5.79 3.35
C GLY A 247 4.80 -5.86 4.78
N MET A 248 5.67 -6.82 5.13
CA MET A 248 6.16 -7.00 6.51
C MET A 248 7.66 -6.68 6.69
N ARG A 249 8.04 -6.18 7.87
CA ARG A 249 9.45 -5.98 8.23
C ARG A 249 10.09 -7.30 8.67
N ARG A 250 11.32 -7.57 8.20
CA ARG A 250 12.06 -8.81 8.51
C ARG A 250 12.38 -9.00 10.00
N ASP A 251 12.43 -7.91 10.75
CA ASP A 251 12.72 -7.86 12.17
C ASP A 251 11.47 -7.86 13.06
N ALA A 252 10.27 -8.02 12.48
CA ALA A 252 9.06 -8.24 13.26
C ALA A 252 9.22 -9.50 14.14
N GLN A 253 8.85 -9.35 15.41
CA GLN A 253 9.06 -10.36 16.45
C GLN A 253 7.76 -11.06 16.82
N VAL A 254 6.64 -10.35 16.70
CA VAL A 254 5.29 -10.84 16.97
C VAL A 254 4.52 -10.81 15.66
N LEU A 255 3.87 -11.92 15.31
CA LEU A 255 3.02 -12.06 14.13
C LEU A 255 1.58 -12.25 14.58
N ILE A 256 0.69 -11.41 14.09
CA ILE A 256 -0.75 -11.46 14.36
C ILE A 256 -1.44 -11.94 13.09
N TYR A 257 -1.99 -13.15 13.12
CA TYR A 257 -2.77 -13.72 12.02
C TYR A 257 -4.23 -13.28 12.15
N ILE A 258 -4.83 -12.91 11.03
CA ILE A 258 -6.20 -12.40 10.97
C ILE A 258 -7.09 -13.40 10.24
N ASP A 259 -8.22 -13.72 10.83
CA ASP A 259 -9.31 -14.38 10.16
C ASP A 259 -10.05 -13.37 9.27
N VAL A 260 -9.55 -13.22 8.03
CA VAL A 260 -10.10 -12.29 7.04
C VAL A 260 -11.54 -12.64 6.66
N ARG A 261 -11.91 -13.93 6.69
CA ARG A 261 -13.26 -14.38 6.33
C ARG A 261 -14.27 -13.95 7.39
N LYS A 262 -13.94 -14.14 8.67
CA LYS A 262 -14.73 -13.64 9.80
C LYS A 262 -14.83 -12.11 9.80
N ALA A 263 -13.74 -11.42 9.49
CA ALA A 263 -13.73 -9.96 9.43
C ALA A 263 -14.62 -9.42 8.30
N LEU A 264 -14.52 -9.97 7.08
CA LEU A 264 -15.36 -9.60 5.94
C LEU A 264 -16.84 -9.90 6.21
N LYS A 265 -17.15 -11.05 6.84
CA LYS A 265 -18.52 -11.39 7.23
C LYS A 265 -19.11 -10.39 8.23
N ALA A 266 -18.28 -9.82 9.10
CA ALA A 266 -18.66 -8.76 10.04
C ALA A 266 -18.67 -7.36 9.40
N GLY A 267 -18.41 -7.24 8.10
CA GLY A 267 -18.41 -5.97 7.37
C GLY A 267 -17.12 -5.15 7.49
N VAL A 268 -16.03 -5.72 8.02
CA VAL A 268 -14.74 -5.02 8.05
C VAL A 268 -14.18 -4.91 6.64
N PRO A 269 -13.89 -3.71 6.14
CA PRO A 269 -13.42 -3.55 4.78
C PRO A 269 -11.95 -3.97 4.67
N PHE A 270 -11.66 -4.79 3.66
CA PHE A 270 -10.30 -5.18 3.27
C PHE A 270 -10.10 -4.95 1.78
N TRP A 271 -8.88 -4.57 1.43
CA TRP A 271 -8.47 -4.38 0.05
C TRP A 271 -7.10 -5.01 -0.22
N ARG A 272 -6.82 -5.27 -1.49
CA ARG A 272 -5.50 -5.62 -2.02
C ARG A 272 -4.96 -4.45 -2.84
N SER A 273 -3.72 -4.05 -2.55
CA SER A 273 -3.00 -3.11 -3.41
C SER A 273 -2.37 -3.81 -4.61
N GLU A 274 -2.00 -3.03 -5.62
CA GLU A 274 -1.34 -3.48 -6.85
C GLU A 274 -0.11 -4.39 -6.60
N ASN A 275 0.66 -4.13 -5.53
CA ASN A 275 1.80 -4.96 -5.13
C ASN A 275 1.46 -6.09 -4.14
N GLY A 276 0.18 -6.50 -4.08
CA GLY A 276 -0.31 -7.64 -3.30
C GLY A 276 -0.38 -7.43 -1.79
N VAL A 277 -0.17 -6.21 -1.29
CA VAL A 277 -0.27 -5.92 0.15
C VAL A 277 -1.75 -5.81 0.53
N ILE A 278 -2.12 -6.45 1.64
CA ILE A 278 -3.49 -6.42 2.14
C ILE A 278 -3.65 -5.23 3.10
N LEU A 279 -4.75 -4.51 2.97
CA LEU A 279 -5.01 -3.24 3.64
C LEU A 279 -6.39 -3.27 4.28
N SER A 280 -6.53 -2.69 5.48
CA SER A 280 -7.83 -2.44 6.10
C SER A 280 -7.81 -1.14 6.88
N GLU A 281 -8.89 -0.37 6.81
CA GLU A 281 -9.09 0.79 7.69
C GLU A 281 -9.67 0.39 9.05
N GLY A 282 -10.15 -0.84 9.19
CA GLY A 282 -10.90 -1.30 10.35
C GLY A 282 -12.35 -0.79 10.37
N MET A 283 -13.06 -1.10 11.45
CA MET A 283 -14.42 -0.62 11.69
C MET A 283 -14.44 0.38 12.84
N PRO A 284 -15.32 1.41 12.77
CA PRO A 284 -15.52 2.31 13.91
C PRO A 284 -16.15 1.52 15.06
N VAL A 285 -15.60 1.68 16.27
CA VAL A 285 -16.24 1.16 17.48
C VAL A 285 -17.18 2.25 18.00
N ALA A 286 -18.47 1.92 18.12
CA ALA A 286 -19.44 2.79 18.76
C ALA A 286 -19.08 2.91 20.25
N LYS A 287 -18.37 3.98 20.62
CA LYS A 287 -18.22 4.32 22.04
C LYS A 287 -19.56 4.83 22.54
N SER A 288 -20.16 4.12 23.50
CA SER A 288 -21.26 4.65 24.31
C SER A 288 -20.77 5.92 25.00
N GLY A 289 -21.20 7.09 24.53
CA GLY A 289 -20.98 8.39 25.18
C GLY A 289 -19.83 9.27 24.65
N ALA A 290 -19.31 9.06 23.42
CA ALA A 290 -18.32 9.96 22.85
C ALA A 290 -18.96 11.14 22.08
N GLU A 291 -18.76 12.36 22.58
CA GLU A 291 -19.03 13.61 21.88
C GLU A 291 -18.17 13.76 20.62
N LYS A 292 -18.78 14.26 19.53
CA LYS A 292 -18.21 14.88 18.31
C LYS A 292 -16.71 14.68 18.02
N GLY A 293 -16.24 13.44 17.97
CA GLY A 293 -14.90 13.09 17.47
C GLY A 293 -15.02 11.98 16.42
N GLU A 294 -14.15 11.98 15.41
CA GLU A 294 -14.07 10.88 14.44
C GLU A 294 -13.96 9.54 15.16
N ALA A 295 -14.88 8.62 14.88
CA ALA A 295 -14.90 7.31 15.50
C ALA A 295 -13.60 6.58 15.15
N GLN A 296 -12.85 6.20 16.18
CA GLN A 296 -11.58 5.51 16.00
C GLN A 296 -11.84 4.13 15.40
N LYS A 297 -11.26 3.87 14.22
CA LYS A 297 -11.39 2.60 13.51
C LYS A 297 -10.31 1.61 13.93
N PHE A 298 -10.69 0.32 14.01
CA PHE A 298 -9.79 -0.77 14.36
C PHE A 298 -10.10 -2.05 13.61
N VAL A 299 -9.08 -2.88 13.40
CA VAL A 299 -9.29 -4.31 13.19
C VAL A 299 -9.30 -4.97 14.57
N SER A 300 -10.50 -5.35 15.04
CA SER A 300 -10.75 -5.88 16.40
C SER A 300 -9.96 -7.14 16.70
N LEU A 301 -9.64 -7.36 17.98
CA LEU A 301 -9.13 -8.65 18.50
C LEU A 301 -10.06 -9.82 18.16
N ASP A 302 -11.36 -9.59 17.96
CA ASP A 302 -12.33 -10.63 17.57
C ASP A 302 -11.99 -11.30 16.24
N PHE A 303 -11.22 -10.62 15.39
CA PHE A 303 -10.78 -11.13 14.09
C PHE A 303 -9.34 -11.66 14.11
N PHE A 304 -8.68 -11.63 15.26
CA PHE A 304 -7.37 -12.27 15.38
C PHE A 304 -7.62 -13.77 15.49
N ASP A 305 -6.86 -14.53 14.72
CA ASP A 305 -6.92 -15.99 14.71
C ASP A 305 -5.91 -16.54 15.73
N VAL A 306 -4.62 -16.26 15.48
CA VAL A 306 -3.49 -16.67 16.31
C VAL A 306 -2.45 -15.57 16.37
N VAL A 307 -1.77 -15.41 17.51
CA VAL A 307 -0.58 -14.56 17.63
C VAL A 307 0.63 -15.40 18.02
N VAL A 308 1.72 -15.21 17.28
CA VAL A 308 2.96 -15.99 17.41
C VAL A 308 4.13 -15.07 17.68
N GLU A 309 4.89 -15.37 18.72
CA GLU A 309 6.24 -14.87 18.92
C GLU A 309 7.22 -15.79 18.19
N ARG A 310 8.09 -15.21 17.36
CA ARG A 310 8.95 -15.97 16.44
C ARG A 310 10.46 -15.75 16.58
N LYS A 311 10.92 -15.08 17.63
CA LYS A 311 12.34 -14.68 17.79
C LYS A 311 12.99 -15.24 19.04
N VAL A 312 12.22 -15.50 20.10
CA VAL A 312 12.73 -16.07 21.35
C VAL A 312 12.17 -17.47 21.63
N GLY A 313 11.40 -18.03 20.70
CA GLY A 313 10.96 -19.44 20.76
C GLY A 313 9.72 -19.67 21.63
N LEU A 314 8.95 -18.62 21.95
CA LEU A 314 7.71 -18.81 22.72
C LEU A 314 6.62 -19.46 21.85
N GLY A 315 6.61 -19.25 20.54
CA GLY A 315 5.58 -19.80 19.66
C GLY A 315 4.25 -19.08 19.86
N LYS A 316 3.14 -19.83 19.93
CA LYS A 316 1.80 -19.23 20.10
C LYS A 316 1.69 -18.57 21.48
N ILE A 317 1.30 -17.28 21.50
CA ILE A 317 1.09 -16.51 22.74
C ILE A 317 -0.37 -16.14 22.97
N TRP A 318 -1.20 -16.19 21.93
CA TRP A 318 -2.63 -15.90 21.96
C TRP A 318 -3.33 -16.68 20.85
N GLU A 319 -4.54 -17.16 21.10
CA GLU A 319 -5.35 -17.90 20.13
C GLU A 319 -6.85 -17.72 20.44
N HIS A 320 -7.66 -17.41 19.42
CA HIS A 320 -9.13 -17.35 19.50
C HIS A 320 -9.74 -16.59 20.70
N GLY A 321 -9.14 -15.48 21.13
CA GLY A 321 -9.65 -14.68 22.26
C GLY A 321 -8.88 -14.88 23.56
N GLU A 322 -8.08 -15.94 23.66
CA GLU A 322 -7.43 -16.35 24.90
C GLU A 322 -5.92 -16.10 24.86
N VAL A 323 -5.38 -15.61 25.98
CA VAL A 323 -3.93 -15.49 26.19
C VAL A 323 -3.41 -16.86 26.60
N LEU A 324 -2.60 -17.48 25.75
CA LEU A 324 -1.98 -18.78 26.04
C LEU A 324 -0.76 -18.63 26.97
N GLN A 325 0.00 -17.56 26.78
CA GLN A 325 1.14 -17.20 27.62
C GLN A 325 1.46 -15.72 27.46
N GLU A 326 1.90 -15.09 28.55
CA GLU A 326 2.29 -13.68 28.52
C GLU A 326 3.70 -13.49 27.95
N LEU A 327 3.91 -12.37 27.26
CA LEU A 327 5.27 -11.96 26.89
C LEU A 327 6.03 -11.53 28.16
N PRO A 328 7.23 -12.08 28.43
CA PRO A 328 8.04 -11.65 29.56
C PRO A 328 8.29 -10.14 29.54
N GLU A 329 8.22 -9.50 30.72
CA GLU A 329 8.41 -8.05 30.84
C GLU A 329 9.77 -7.56 30.28
N THR A 330 10.78 -8.42 30.33
CA THR A 330 12.12 -8.14 29.79
C THR A 330 12.09 -7.89 28.28
N LEU A 331 11.15 -8.50 27.56
CA LEU A 331 10.98 -8.31 26.11
C LEU A 331 10.14 -7.07 25.80
N THR A 332 9.09 -6.80 26.58
CA THR A 332 8.18 -5.67 26.33
C THR A 332 8.79 -4.32 26.73
N LYS A 333 9.70 -4.30 27.73
CA LYS A 333 10.45 -3.10 28.12
C LYS A 333 11.63 -2.79 27.18
N LYS A 334 12.05 -3.76 26.36
CA LYS A 334 13.12 -3.54 25.37
C LYS A 334 12.54 -2.72 24.22
N GLY A 335 13.03 -1.49 24.04
CA GLY A 335 12.56 -0.61 22.97
C GLY A 335 12.63 -1.27 21.59
N ASN A 336 11.73 -0.87 20.68
CA ASN A 336 11.66 -1.44 19.34
C ASN A 336 13.04 -1.37 18.64
N PRO A 337 13.44 -2.43 17.90
CA PRO A 337 14.66 -2.40 17.11
C PRO A 337 14.72 -1.12 16.27
N LYS A 338 15.79 -0.34 16.43
CA LYS A 338 16.07 0.80 15.55
C LYS A 338 16.50 0.26 14.20
N GLY A 339 15.55 -0.20 13.39
CA GLY A 339 15.82 -0.57 12.01
C GLY A 339 16.54 0.60 11.33
N ARG A 340 17.69 0.34 10.69
CA ARG A 340 18.36 1.30 9.80
C ARG A 340 17.35 1.65 8.69
N ARG A 341 16.67 2.78 8.87
CA ARG A 341 15.55 3.17 8.03
C ARG A 341 15.99 3.64 6.66
#